data_AF-A0A9J7LXM3-F1
#
_entry.id   AF-A0A9J7LXM3-F1
#
_cell.length_a   1.000
_cell.length_b   1.000
_cell.length_c   1.000
_cell.angle_alpha   90.00
_cell.angle_beta   90.00
_cell.angle_gamma   90.00
#
_symmetry.space_group_name_H-M   'P 1'
#
loop_
_entity.id
_entity.type
_entity.pdbx_description
1 polymer ?
#
loop_
_entity_poly.entity_id
_entity_poly.type
_entity_poly.pdbx_seq_one_letter_code
_entity_poly.pdbx_strand_id
1 'polypeptide(L)'
;MAAEGKCGKKVKLVAKISALLQKNSNDRQPDDIMWSRLSIILIFLCGFVFAFFVTTIPGPHFLWLTFRRIPLAGSLNFGEEEGSSQPVMMPTGLDLPTEHGKARADYPLTLPAQLQSKSTQKTDTSGEVAASLHLAKEMRSHGKRDKATKLYLHALALEPHNVEVLTEYGEFLEEEHNYMEADHMYTKALTVHPGHTQALTNRLRTLPQVMEYERRYFTTIDKKRDLLIQVPLNSAALRRIKQESYYFYIYHTNAIEGNTLSLGQTRAILETRMAVGGKSIVEHNEVIGMDEAMKYLNNTLMDRIGAIRIEDIMEIHRRVLGHCSPLDAGHYRRTQVYVGRHIPPHPIEVENKMVEFNEWLNSEEALSLHPIQYAAIAHYKLVFIHPFVDGNGRTARLLMNLILMQAGFPPVTIKLEERHEYYEALVKANEGDVRPFVQFVAKCTERTLDEYLYAVEENPTKDWPHLSSLDDGKVIIIN
;
A
#
# COMPACT_ATOMS: atom_id res chain seq x y z
N MET A 1 -37.12 -43.77 8.93
CA MET A 1 -37.26 -43.92 10.40
C MET A 1 -35.90 -43.98 11.13
N ALA A 2 -34.95 -43.08 10.82
CA ALA A 2 -33.66 -42.99 11.55
C ALA A 2 -33.25 -41.55 11.88
N ALA A 3 -34.20 -40.60 11.86
CA ALA A 3 -33.97 -39.18 12.13
C ALA A 3 -34.63 -38.68 13.44
N GLU A 4 -35.67 -39.36 13.96
CA GLU A 4 -36.37 -38.94 15.19
C GLU A 4 -35.64 -39.32 16.49
N GLY A 5 -34.70 -40.29 16.46
CA GLY A 5 -33.98 -40.76 17.64
C GLY A 5 -32.82 -39.88 18.13
N LYS A 6 -32.34 -38.94 17.30
CA LYS A 6 -31.20 -38.04 17.66
C LYS A 6 -31.64 -36.69 18.21
N CYS A 7 -32.88 -36.25 17.93
CA CYS A 7 -33.42 -34.98 18.44
C CYS A 7 -33.77 -35.07 19.95
N GLY A 8 -34.42 -36.17 20.38
CA GLY A 8 -34.81 -36.37 21.78
C GLY A 8 -33.65 -36.53 22.78
N LYS A 9 -32.44 -36.93 22.31
CA LYS A 9 -31.25 -37.06 23.17
C LYS A 9 -30.56 -35.71 23.43
N LYS A 10 -30.60 -34.77 22.48
CA LYS A 10 -30.01 -33.42 22.65
C LYS A 10 -30.86 -32.53 23.55
N VAL A 11 -32.18 -32.61 23.46
CA VAL A 11 -33.11 -31.84 24.32
C VAL A 11 -33.01 -32.28 25.79
N LYS A 12 -32.85 -33.59 26.05
CA LYS A 12 -32.62 -34.11 27.42
C LYS A 12 -31.27 -33.70 28.03
N LEU A 13 -30.24 -33.49 27.21
CA LEU A 13 -28.92 -33.05 27.68
C LEU A 13 -28.94 -31.57 28.09
N VAL A 14 -29.62 -30.72 27.32
CA VAL A 14 -29.78 -29.29 27.64
C VAL A 14 -30.61 -29.08 28.92
N ALA A 15 -31.68 -29.86 29.11
CA ALA A 15 -32.47 -29.83 30.35
C ALA A 15 -31.66 -30.28 31.59
N LYS A 16 -30.76 -31.27 31.44
CA LYS A 16 -29.89 -31.75 32.52
C LYS A 16 -28.80 -30.75 32.90
N ILE A 17 -28.26 -30.03 31.92
CA ILE A 17 -27.26 -28.97 32.13
C ILE A 17 -27.91 -27.75 32.80
N SER A 18 -29.12 -27.39 32.39
CA SER A 18 -29.88 -26.29 33.01
C SER A 18 -30.20 -26.57 34.49
N ALA A 19 -30.63 -27.80 34.82
CA ALA A 19 -30.88 -28.20 36.21
C ALA A 19 -29.61 -28.28 37.08
N LEU A 20 -28.45 -28.57 36.50
CA LEU A 20 -27.16 -28.57 37.19
C LEU A 20 -26.64 -27.15 37.45
N LEU A 21 -26.88 -26.22 36.54
CA LEU A 21 -26.52 -24.81 36.70
C LEU A 21 -27.39 -24.12 37.77
N GLN A 22 -28.67 -24.48 37.85
CA GLN A 22 -29.62 -23.93 38.82
C GLN A 22 -29.40 -24.46 40.25
N LYS A 23 -28.77 -25.63 40.40
CA LYS A 23 -28.39 -26.19 41.71
C LYS A 23 -27.08 -25.61 42.26
N ASN A 24 -26.24 -25.05 41.39
CA ASN A 24 -24.94 -24.48 41.76
C ASN A 24 -24.99 -22.96 42.06
N SER A 25 -26.13 -22.30 41.86
CA SER A 25 -26.29 -20.85 42.05
C SER A 25 -26.76 -20.44 43.45
N ASN A 26 -27.01 -21.40 44.36
CA ASN A 26 -27.47 -21.11 45.72
C ASN A 26 -26.36 -21.05 46.77
N ASP A 27 -25.09 -21.27 46.37
CA ASP A 27 -23.94 -21.14 47.26
C ASP A 27 -22.84 -20.31 46.56
N ARG A 28 -22.53 -19.16 47.15
CA ARG A 28 -21.44 -18.18 46.88
C ARG A 28 -21.83 -16.90 46.15
N GLN A 29 -21.40 -15.78 46.74
CA GLN A 29 -21.45 -14.41 46.21
C GLN A 29 -20.70 -14.28 44.87
N PRO A 30 -21.10 -13.35 43.98
CA PRO A 30 -20.64 -13.33 42.59
C PRO A 30 -19.34 -12.53 42.38
N ASP A 31 -18.40 -13.12 41.64
CA ASP A 31 -17.25 -12.44 41.01
C ASP A 31 -17.61 -11.99 39.57
N ASP A 32 -17.28 -10.74 39.22
CA ASP A 32 -17.62 -10.06 37.94
C ASP A 32 -17.11 -10.76 36.67
N ILE A 33 -16.17 -11.68 36.78
CA ILE A 33 -15.60 -12.42 35.64
C ILE A 33 -16.57 -13.48 35.09
N MET A 34 -17.53 -13.95 35.90
CA MET A 34 -18.46 -15.00 35.51
C MET A 34 -19.61 -14.47 34.62
N TRP A 35 -20.04 -13.21 34.83
CA TRP A 35 -21.12 -12.58 34.06
C TRP A 35 -20.70 -12.19 32.63
N SER A 36 -19.43 -11.83 32.42
CA SER A 36 -18.95 -11.51 31.07
C SER A 36 -18.86 -12.77 30.18
N ARG A 37 -18.50 -13.92 30.77
CA ARG A 37 -18.44 -15.21 30.06
C ARG A 37 -19.82 -15.79 29.73
N LEU A 38 -20.81 -15.62 30.59
CA LEU A 38 -22.20 -16.04 30.31
C LEU A 38 -22.86 -15.19 29.21
N SER A 39 -22.56 -13.89 29.17
CA SER A 39 -23.10 -12.98 28.15
C SER A 39 -22.57 -13.31 26.75
N ILE A 40 -21.28 -13.68 26.63
CA ILE A 40 -20.69 -14.10 25.36
C ILE A 40 -21.32 -15.41 24.86
N ILE A 41 -21.58 -16.36 25.74
CA ILE A 41 -22.21 -17.65 25.37
C ILE A 41 -23.67 -17.46 24.92
N LEU A 42 -24.43 -16.55 25.54
CA LEU A 42 -25.80 -16.22 25.11
C LEU A 42 -25.85 -15.52 23.75
N ILE A 43 -24.88 -14.64 23.44
CA ILE A 43 -24.77 -13.97 22.14
C ILE A 43 -24.48 -14.98 21.02
N PHE A 44 -23.60 -15.96 21.28
CA PHE A 44 -23.32 -17.05 20.32
C PHE A 44 -24.52 -17.99 20.12
N LEU A 45 -25.32 -18.26 21.17
CA LEU A 45 -26.53 -19.08 21.07
C LEU A 45 -27.67 -18.37 20.31
N CYS A 46 -27.86 -17.06 20.49
CA CYS A 46 -28.85 -16.28 19.73
C CYS A 46 -28.45 -16.12 18.25
N GLY A 47 -27.16 -15.94 17.95
CA GLY A 47 -26.67 -15.85 16.56
C GLY A 47 -26.87 -17.15 15.77
N PHE A 48 -26.78 -18.31 16.43
CA PHE A 48 -26.97 -19.61 15.78
C PHE A 48 -28.45 -19.91 15.47
N VAL A 49 -29.39 -19.38 16.28
CA VAL A 49 -30.83 -19.53 16.04
C VAL A 49 -31.30 -18.61 14.89
N PHE A 50 -30.69 -17.44 14.72
CA PHE A 50 -31.02 -16.51 13.63
C PHE A 50 -30.52 -17.00 12.27
N ALA A 51 -29.36 -17.66 12.22
CA ALA A 51 -28.80 -18.23 11.00
C ALA A 51 -29.56 -19.48 10.49
N PHE A 52 -30.22 -20.23 11.37
CA PHE A 52 -30.96 -21.45 10.99
C PHE A 52 -32.37 -21.17 10.42
N PHE A 53 -32.96 -20.01 10.72
CA PHE A 53 -34.29 -19.64 10.22
C PHE A 53 -34.29 -19.04 8.81
N VAL A 54 -33.14 -18.57 8.31
CA VAL A 54 -33.04 -17.95 6.96
C VAL A 54 -32.82 -18.97 5.85
N THR A 55 -32.46 -20.23 6.16
CA THR A 55 -32.11 -21.25 5.14
C THR A 55 -33.19 -22.30 4.86
N THR A 56 -34.44 -22.11 5.29
CA THR A 56 -35.46 -23.17 5.16
C THR A 56 -36.85 -22.68 4.74
N ILE A 57 -36.97 -21.87 3.68
CA ILE A 57 -38.27 -21.65 2.98
C ILE A 57 -38.02 -21.49 1.46
N PRO A 58 -38.69 -22.25 0.57
CA PRO A 58 -38.53 -22.11 -0.88
C PRO A 58 -39.60 -21.21 -1.52
N GLY A 59 -39.18 -20.10 -2.16
CA GLY A 59 -39.85 -19.36 -3.25
C GLY A 59 -41.24 -18.72 -3.01
N PRO A 60 -41.81 -18.02 -4.01
CA PRO A 60 -41.29 -16.81 -4.63
C PRO A 60 -42.35 -15.69 -4.58
N HIS A 61 -42.12 -14.58 -3.89
CA HIS A 61 -42.84 -13.32 -4.11
C HIS A 61 -42.06 -12.21 -3.41
N PHE A 62 -41.31 -11.39 -4.16
CA PHE A 62 -40.93 -10.08 -3.66
C PHE A 62 -41.25 -9.01 -4.70
N LEU A 63 -42.20 -8.17 -4.27
CA LEU A 63 -42.79 -7.07 -5.00
C LEU A 63 -41.77 -5.94 -5.18
N TRP A 64 -41.86 -5.36 -6.37
CA TRP A 64 -41.45 -4.03 -6.78
C TRP A 64 -41.84 -2.95 -5.74
N LEU A 65 -40.91 -2.12 -5.29
CA LEU A 65 -41.21 -0.81 -4.69
C LEU A 65 -40.13 0.21 -5.08
N THR A 66 -40.50 1.00 -6.08
CA THR A 66 -39.85 2.21 -6.58
C THR A 66 -40.21 3.46 -5.77
N PHE A 67 -39.36 4.49 -5.89
CA PHE A 67 -39.53 5.93 -5.51
C PHE A 67 -39.42 6.26 -4.01
N ARG A 68 -38.65 7.28 -3.60
CA ARG A 68 -38.88 8.70 -3.98
C ARG A 68 -37.63 9.58 -3.82
N ARG A 69 -37.30 10.30 -4.90
CA ARG A 69 -36.50 11.54 -4.90
C ARG A 69 -37.28 12.63 -4.14
N ILE A 70 -36.58 13.41 -3.33
CA ILE A 70 -37.06 14.67 -2.75
C ILE A 70 -36.51 15.81 -3.62
N PRO A 71 -37.34 16.69 -4.20
CA PRO A 71 -36.88 17.94 -4.79
C PRO A 71 -36.94 19.06 -3.75
N LEU A 72 -35.89 19.88 -3.70
CA LEU A 72 -35.96 21.22 -3.12
C LEU A 72 -35.73 22.22 -4.24
N ALA A 73 -36.82 22.86 -4.65
CA ALA A 73 -36.81 24.10 -5.40
C ALA A 73 -36.55 25.25 -4.41
N GLY A 74 -35.65 26.15 -4.80
CA GLY A 74 -35.35 27.39 -4.09
C GLY A 74 -34.66 28.33 -5.07
N SER A 75 -35.47 29.06 -5.83
CA SER A 75 -35.07 30.15 -6.71
C SER A 75 -34.54 31.33 -5.91
N LEU A 76 -33.34 31.82 -6.24
CA LEU A 76 -32.92 33.20 -5.96
C LEU A 76 -32.07 33.68 -7.15
N ASN A 77 -32.62 34.65 -7.88
CA ASN A 77 -31.97 35.42 -8.93
C ASN A 77 -30.92 36.37 -8.33
N PHE A 78 -29.76 36.50 -8.99
CA PHE A 78 -28.94 37.71 -9.18
C PHE A 78 -27.95 37.30 -10.28
N GLY A 79 -27.94 37.89 -11.47
CA GLY A 79 -27.63 39.28 -11.77
C GLY A 79 -26.32 39.26 -12.57
N GLU A 80 -26.41 39.52 -13.87
CA GLU A 80 -25.26 39.70 -14.76
C GLU A 80 -24.39 40.87 -14.28
N GLU A 81 -23.09 40.64 -14.12
CA GLU A 81 -22.10 41.71 -14.19
C GLU A 81 -20.94 41.27 -15.08
N GLU A 82 -20.84 41.95 -16.22
CA GLU A 82 -19.65 42.03 -17.06
C GLU A 82 -18.53 42.72 -16.29
N GLY A 83 -17.37 42.05 -16.19
CA GLY A 83 -16.18 42.59 -15.54
C GLY A 83 -14.94 42.33 -16.37
N SER A 84 -14.59 43.31 -17.20
CA SER A 84 -13.34 43.38 -17.97
C SER A 84 -12.10 43.19 -17.07
N SER A 85 -11.18 42.30 -17.46
CA SER A 85 -9.84 42.25 -16.88
C SER A 85 -8.77 42.20 -17.98
N GLN A 86 -8.10 43.35 -18.15
CA GLN A 86 -6.83 43.46 -18.86
C GLN A 86 -5.67 43.02 -17.95
N PRO A 87 -4.54 42.54 -18.50
CA PRO A 87 -3.48 41.91 -17.72
C PRO A 87 -2.52 42.93 -17.09
N VAL A 88 -2.11 42.67 -15.84
CA VAL A 88 -1.08 43.45 -15.14
C VAL A 88 0.29 42.81 -15.38
N MET A 89 1.22 43.63 -15.87
CA MET A 89 2.63 43.32 -16.10
C MET A 89 3.43 43.19 -14.79
N MET A 90 4.35 42.23 -14.74
CA MET A 90 5.45 42.16 -13.77
C MET A 90 6.73 42.73 -14.40
N PRO A 91 7.53 43.56 -13.70
CA PRO A 91 8.82 43.99 -14.20
C PRO A 91 9.93 42.98 -13.88
N THR A 92 10.79 42.84 -14.87
CA THR A 92 12.06 42.11 -14.95
C THR A 92 13.18 42.68 -14.08
N GLY A 93 14.06 41.80 -13.60
CA GLY A 93 15.51 41.98 -13.71
C GLY A 93 16.28 42.30 -12.42
N LEU A 94 17.08 41.33 -11.96
CA LEU A 94 18.41 41.64 -11.42
C LEU A 94 19.35 40.44 -11.59
N ASP A 95 20.44 40.71 -12.31
CA ASP A 95 21.44 39.76 -12.80
C ASP A 95 22.74 39.79 -11.94
N LEU A 96 23.34 38.59 -11.77
CA LEU A 96 24.78 38.22 -11.62
C LEU A 96 25.48 38.20 -10.24
N PRO A 97 26.58 37.41 -10.04
CA PRO A 97 27.28 36.50 -10.98
C PRO A 97 27.58 35.05 -10.48
N THR A 98 28.05 34.24 -11.44
CA THR A 98 28.61 32.87 -11.40
C THR A 98 29.93 32.72 -10.64
N GLU A 99 30.11 31.62 -9.88
CA GLU A 99 31.07 30.52 -10.15
C GLU A 99 31.35 29.60 -8.92
N HIS A 100 31.66 28.32 -9.25
CA HIS A 100 32.31 27.25 -8.46
C HIS A 100 31.44 26.21 -7.71
N GLY A 101 30.99 25.21 -8.47
CA GLY A 101 31.44 23.81 -8.35
C GLY A 101 31.17 23.07 -7.04
N LYS A 102 30.03 22.37 -6.96
CA LYS A 102 29.84 21.15 -6.14
C LYS A 102 28.82 20.24 -6.83
N ALA A 103 29.21 18.96 -7.00
CA ALA A 103 28.31 17.88 -7.39
C ALA A 103 27.15 17.81 -6.40
N ARG A 104 25.95 18.14 -6.89
CA ARG A 104 24.69 18.10 -6.17
C ARG A 104 23.99 16.81 -6.56
N ALA A 105 23.85 15.88 -5.62
CA ALA A 105 22.90 14.78 -5.73
C ALA A 105 21.52 15.38 -5.37
N ASP A 106 20.87 15.95 -6.38
CA ASP A 106 19.59 16.61 -6.21
C ASP A 106 18.48 15.55 -6.30
N TYR A 107 17.90 15.22 -5.14
CA TYR A 107 16.49 14.82 -5.12
C TYR A 107 15.68 16.01 -5.65
N PRO A 108 14.73 15.83 -6.59
CA PRO A 108 14.00 16.95 -7.16
C PRO A 108 13.19 17.67 -6.07
N LEU A 109 13.72 18.82 -5.65
CA LEU A 109 13.18 19.78 -4.69
C LEU A 109 12.15 20.68 -5.37
N THR A 110 11.03 20.13 -5.85
CA THR A 110 9.84 20.94 -6.14
C THR A 110 8.60 20.05 -6.22
N LEU A 111 7.66 20.27 -5.31
CA LEU A 111 6.31 19.72 -5.36
C LEU A 111 5.29 20.87 -5.40
N PRO A 112 4.19 20.74 -6.16
CA PRO A 112 3.17 21.78 -6.27
C PRO A 112 2.45 21.99 -4.95
N ALA A 113 2.29 23.25 -4.55
CA ALA A 113 1.40 23.63 -3.47
C ALA A 113 -0.06 23.50 -3.96
N GLN A 114 -0.83 22.60 -3.36
CA GLN A 114 -2.27 22.79 -3.09
C GLN A 114 -2.89 21.53 -2.45
N LEU A 115 -3.20 21.63 -1.17
CA LEU A 115 -4.34 20.95 -0.53
C LEU A 115 -4.71 21.77 0.71
N GLN A 116 -5.52 22.82 0.52
CA GLN A 116 -6.23 23.45 1.64
C GLN A 116 -7.44 22.58 1.99
N SER A 117 -7.37 21.85 3.11
CA SER A 117 -8.54 21.16 3.66
C SER A 117 -9.48 22.16 4.31
N LYS A 118 -10.74 22.19 3.86
CA LYS A 118 -11.83 22.95 4.48
C LYS A 118 -12.05 22.47 5.93
N SER A 119 -12.12 23.43 6.84
CA SER A 119 -12.35 23.23 8.27
C SER A 119 -13.71 22.58 8.55
N THR A 120 -13.72 21.47 9.28
CA THR A 120 -14.92 20.89 9.90
C THR A 120 -14.82 21.00 11.42
N GLN A 121 -15.76 21.76 12.00
CA GLN A 121 -16.18 21.83 13.42
C GLN A 121 -15.08 21.95 14.50
N LYS A 122 -14.88 23.18 15.00
CA LYS A 122 -14.12 23.49 16.23
C LYS A 122 -14.85 22.93 17.47
N THR A 123 -14.57 21.69 17.83
CA THR A 123 -14.51 21.30 19.25
C THR A 123 -13.14 21.71 19.81
N ASP A 124 -12.96 21.73 21.12
CA ASP A 124 -11.72 22.15 21.82
C ASP A 124 -10.54 21.17 21.61
N THR A 125 -10.28 20.79 20.35
CA THR A 125 -9.23 19.84 19.95
C THR A 125 -7.83 20.40 20.18
N SER A 126 -7.66 21.71 20.07
CA SER A 126 -6.35 22.35 20.27
C SER A 126 -5.87 22.23 21.72
N GLY A 127 -6.78 22.36 22.71
CA GLY A 127 -6.47 22.13 24.13
C GLY A 127 -6.13 20.66 24.42
N GLU A 128 -6.86 19.72 23.81
CA GLU A 128 -6.58 18.28 23.96
C GLU A 128 -5.23 17.87 23.35
N VAL A 129 -4.86 18.44 22.19
CA VAL A 129 -3.56 18.22 21.56
C VAL A 129 -2.42 18.72 22.44
N ALA A 130 -2.55 19.95 22.98
CA ALA A 130 -1.54 20.52 23.88
C ALA A 130 -1.39 19.69 25.16
N ALA A 131 -2.50 19.23 25.75
CA ALA A 131 -2.48 18.35 26.92
C ALA A 131 -1.82 16.99 26.62
N SER A 132 -2.15 16.40 25.46
CA SER A 132 -1.58 15.13 25.01
C SER A 132 -0.08 15.23 24.77
N LEU A 133 0.38 16.32 24.13
CA LEU A 133 1.79 16.61 23.90
C LEU A 133 2.55 16.80 25.23
N HIS A 134 1.98 17.56 26.16
CA HIS A 134 2.58 17.74 27.49
C HIS A 134 2.74 16.41 28.22
N LEU A 135 1.69 15.57 28.23
CA LEU A 135 1.73 14.26 28.85
C LEU A 135 2.72 13.33 28.14
N ALA A 136 2.85 13.41 26.82
CA ALA A 136 3.84 12.65 26.06
C ALA A 136 5.27 13.00 26.48
N LYS A 137 5.58 14.30 26.63
CA LYS A 137 6.87 14.79 27.13
C LYS A 137 7.16 14.33 28.56
N GLU A 138 6.15 14.35 29.43
CA GLU A 138 6.28 13.83 30.79
C GLU A 138 6.51 12.32 30.81
N MET A 139 5.80 11.54 30.00
CA MET A 139 6.03 10.10 29.91
C MET A 139 7.43 9.79 29.34
N ARG A 140 7.90 10.57 28.37
CA ARG A 140 9.27 10.51 27.82
C ARG A 140 10.32 10.77 28.91
N SER A 141 10.18 11.82 29.71
CA SER A 141 11.13 12.13 30.79
C SER A 141 11.15 11.06 31.90
N HIS A 142 10.03 10.38 32.13
CA HIS A 142 9.94 9.24 33.05
C HIS A 142 10.38 7.90 32.44
N GLY A 143 10.89 7.89 31.19
CA GLY A 143 11.34 6.67 30.49
C GLY A 143 10.20 5.73 30.04
N LYS A 144 8.93 6.15 30.11
CA LYS A 144 7.76 5.35 29.73
C LYS A 144 7.49 5.44 28.22
N ARG A 145 8.40 4.90 27.42
CA ARG A 145 8.44 5.01 25.95
C ARG A 145 7.17 4.58 25.22
N ASP A 146 6.59 3.44 25.56
CA ASP A 146 5.36 2.96 24.92
C ASP A 146 4.17 3.91 25.14
N LYS A 147 4.10 4.50 26.34
CA LYS A 147 3.04 5.46 26.69
C LYS A 147 3.26 6.78 25.97
N ALA A 148 4.51 7.26 25.93
CA ALA A 148 4.87 8.45 25.17
C ALA A 148 4.50 8.29 23.68
N THR A 149 4.86 7.17 23.07
CA THR A 149 4.53 6.84 21.67
C THR A 149 3.03 6.91 21.41
N LYS A 150 2.21 6.25 22.25
CA LYS A 150 0.74 6.28 22.10
C LYS A 150 0.16 7.69 22.23
N LEU A 151 0.72 8.52 23.11
CA LEU A 151 0.27 9.90 23.30
C LEU A 151 0.65 10.80 22.13
N TYR A 152 1.86 10.65 21.57
CA TYR A 152 2.23 11.35 20.34
C TYR A 152 1.33 10.96 19.16
N LEU A 153 1.07 9.65 18.99
CA LEU A 153 0.16 9.17 17.95
C LEU A 153 -1.28 9.66 18.15
N HIS A 154 -1.75 9.75 19.40
CA HIS A 154 -3.06 10.35 19.72
C HIS A 154 -3.11 11.83 19.33
N ALA A 155 -2.07 12.61 19.69
CA ALA A 155 -1.98 14.02 19.32
C ALA A 155 -1.97 14.22 17.79
N LEU A 156 -1.24 13.38 17.05
CA LEU A 156 -1.22 13.38 15.58
C LEU A 156 -2.54 12.90 14.96
N ALA A 157 -3.26 11.99 15.63
CA ALA A 157 -4.59 11.58 15.16
C ALA A 157 -5.62 12.71 15.25
N LEU A 158 -5.49 13.57 16.26
CA LEU A 158 -6.33 14.76 16.43
C LEU A 158 -5.95 15.88 15.45
N GLU A 159 -4.67 16.23 15.39
CA GLU A 159 -4.14 17.26 14.46
C GLU A 159 -2.91 16.73 13.68
N PRO A 160 -3.13 16.09 12.52
CA PRO A 160 -2.04 15.45 11.74
C PRO A 160 -0.98 16.40 11.18
N HIS A 161 -1.29 17.70 11.12
CA HIS A 161 -0.43 18.74 10.54
C HIS A 161 0.14 19.69 11.60
N ASN A 162 0.06 19.34 12.88
CA ASN A 162 0.59 20.16 13.96
C ASN A 162 2.14 20.09 13.99
N VAL A 163 2.78 21.21 13.64
CA VAL A 163 4.26 21.30 13.45
C VAL A 163 5.02 21.01 14.75
N GLU A 164 4.50 21.43 15.90
CA GLU A 164 5.13 21.21 17.20
C GLU A 164 5.11 19.72 17.57
N VAL A 165 3.95 19.07 17.44
CA VAL A 165 3.80 17.63 17.71
C VAL A 165 4.70 16.81 16.78
N LEU A 166 4.74 17.14 15.49
CA LEU A 166 5.59 16.46 14.52
C LEU A 166 7.07 16.59 14.87
N THR A 167 7.53 17.79 15.23
CA THR A 167 8.95 18.03 15.57
C THR A 167 9.33 17.30 16.86
N GLU A 168 8.50 17.39 17.90
CA GLU A 168 8.75 16.75 19.20
C GLU A 168 8.70 15.23 19.11
N TYR A 169 7.76 14.69 18.34
CA TYR A 169 7.70 13.25 18.10
C TYR A 169 8.90 12.78 17.28
N GLY A 170 9.34 13.56 16.28
CA GLY A 170 10.59 13.29 15.56
C GLY A 170 11.78 13.19 16.51
N GLU A 171 11.93 14.12 17.45
CA GLU A 171 13.07 14.10 18.41
C GLU A 171 13.02 12.88 19.33
N PHE A 172 11.81 12.50 19.76
CA PHE A 172 11.61 11.26 20.50
C PHE A 172 12.00 10.02 19.67
N LEU A 173 11.64 9.97 18.38
CA LEU A 173 12.02 8.87 17.49
C LEU A 173 13.54 8.77 17.27
N GLU A 174 14.24 9.90 17.27
CA GLU A 174 15.70 9.91 17.21
C GLU A 174 16.37 9.32 18.46
N GLU A 175 15.80 9.55 19.65
CA GLU A 175 16.25 8.91 20.89
C GLU A 175 16.07 7.39 20.85
N GLU A 176 15.06 6.91 20.12
CA GLU A 176 14.82 5.49 19.85
C GLU A 176 15.63 4.95 18.66
N HIS A 177 16.56 5.74 18.11
CA HIS A 177 17.36 5.41 16.92
C HIS A 177 16.54 5.12 15.65
N ASN A 178 15.28 5.58 15.59
CA ASN A 178 14.43 5.50 14.41
C ASN A 178 14.58 6.75 13.53
N TYR A 179 15.78 6.92 12.95
CA TYR A 179 16.12 8.08 12.13
C TYR A 179 15.24 8.24 10.89
N MET A 180 14.74 7.13 10.34
CA MET A 180 13.86 7.15 9.16
C MET A 180 12.52 7.81 9.46
N GLU A 181 11.83 7.34 10.49
CA GLU A 181 10.53 7.90 10.85
C GLU A 181 10.69 9.31 11.44
N ALA A 182 11.79 9.58 12.16
CA ALA A 182 12.11 10.92 12.62
C ALA A 182 12.25 11.92 11.45
N ASP A 183 13.03 11.57 10.43
CA ASP A 183 13.21 12.42 9.25
C ASP A 183 11.90 12.59 8.46
N HIS A 184 11.04 11.57 8.44
CA HIS A 184 9.69 11.67 7.89
C HIS A 184 8.86 12.72 8.64
N MET A 185 8.86 12.70 9.99
CA MET A 185 8.16 13.70 10.80
C MET A 185 8.67 15.12 10.54
N TYR A 186 9.99 15.32 10.43
CA TYR A 186 10.56 16.63 10.10
C TYR A 186 10.22 17.08 8.68
N THR A 187 10.22 16.15 7.72
CA THR A 187 9.80 16.45 6.35
C THR A 187 8.35 16.92 6.32
N LYS A 188 7.45 16.22 7.03
CA LYS A 188 6.05 16.59 7.18
C LYS A 188 5.84 17.92 7.91
N ALA A 189 6.63 18.21 8.93
CA ALA A 189 6.62 19.51 9.61
C ALA A 189 6.98 20.66 8.63
N LEU A 190 7.99 20.43 7.78
CA LEU A 190 8.45 21.41 6.80
C LEU A 190 7.52 21.55 5.58
N THR A 191 6.73 20.54 5.22
CA THR A 191 5.71 20.71 4.17
C THR A 191 4.58 21.63 4.63
N VAL A 192 4.26 21.63 5.92
CA VAL A 192 3.27 22.53 6.52
C VAL A 192 3.87 23.91 6.76
N HIS A 193 5.06 23.98 7.36
CA HIS A 193 5.76 25.23 7.64
C HIS A 193 7.23 25.17 7.20
N PRO A 194 7.54 25.57 5.95
CA PRO A 194 8.89 25.49 5.39
C PRO A 194 9.98 26.25 6.16
N GLY A 195 9.60 27.31 6.88
CA GLY A 195 10.50 28.15 7.69
C GLY A 195 10.72 27.67 9.14
N HIS A 196 10.21 26.49 9.52
CA HIS A 196 10.34 26.03 10.91
C HIS A 196 11.79 25.63 11.26
N THR A 197 12.49 26.50 12.00
CA THR A 197 13.93 26.41 12.26
C THR A 197 14.37 25.10 12.93
N GLN A 198 13.61 24.62 13.92
CA GLN A 198 13.96 23.40 14.67
C GLN A 198 13.81 22.15 13.79
N ALA A 199 12.72 22.04 13.04
CA ALA A 199 12.50 20.93 12.10
C ALA A 199 13.57 20.93 10.98
N LEU A 200 13.93 22.11 10.47
CA LEU A 200 15.01 22.24 9.48
C LEU A 200 16.36 21.77 10.05
N THR A 201 16.69 22.19 11.27
CA THR A 201 17.96 21.83 11.92
C THR A 201 18.02 20.33 12.20
N ASN A 202 16.95 19.74 12.73
CA ASN A 202 16.87 18.31 12.99
C ASN A 202 16.95 17.51 11.68
N ARG A 203 16.24 17.92 10.63
CA ARG A 203 16.32 17.27 9.31
C ARG A 203 17.72 17.32 8.70
N LEU A 204 18.41 18.46 8.78
CA LEU A 204 19.79 18.59 8.30
C LEU A 204 20.74 17.62 9.01
N ARG A 205 20.43 17.25 10.26
CA ARG A 205 21.18 16.28 11.05
C ARG A 205 20.79 14.83 10.72
N THR A 206 19.52 14.51 10.52
CA THR A 206 19.02 13.15 10.23
C THR A 206 19.27 12.70 8.80
N LEU A 207 19.18 13.63 7.84
CA LEU A 207 19.21 13.30 6.41
C LEU A 207 20.47 12.51 5.98
N PRO A 208 21.70 12.87 6.39
CA PRO A 208 22.89 12.10 6.02
C PRO A 208 22.88 10.68 6.59
N GLN A 209 22.31 10.47 7.77
CA GLN A 209 22.23 9.15 8.40
C GLN A 209 21.22 8.26 7.67
N VAL A 210 20.07 8.83 7.30
CA VAL A 210 19.06 8.17 6.45
C VAL A 210 19.66 7.76 5.10
N MET A 211 20.35 8.69 4.42
CA MET A 211 20.97 8.41 3.11
C MET A 211 22.04 7.31 3.19
N GLU A 212 22.86 7.31 4.25
CA GLU A 212 23.88 6.28 4.44
C GLU A 212 23.26 4.91 4.75
N TYR A 213 22.19 4.88 5.57
CA TYR A 213 21.43 3.66 5.83
C TYR A 213 20.83 3.08 4.54
N GLU A 214 20.15 3.90 3.74
CA GLU A 214 19.55 3.48 2.46
C GLU A 214 20.62 2.96 1.48
N ARG A 215 21.76 3.66 1.37
CA ARG A 215 22.88 3.23 0.51
C ARG A 215 23.39 1.86 0.90
N ARG A 216 23.63 1.62 2.19
CA ARG A 216 24.08 0.30 2.70
C ARG A 216 23.04 -0.78 2.43
N TYR A 217 21.78 -0.46 2.64
CA TYR A 217 20.70 -1.41 2.43
C TYR A 217 20.60 -1.85 0.97
N PHE A 218 20.66 -0.92 0.02
CA PHE A 218 20.69 -1.27 -1.41
C PHE A 218 21.94 -2.04 -1.81
N THR A 219 23.11 -1.68 -1.25
CA THR A 219 24.35 -2.44 -1.50
C THR A 219 24.21 -3.92 -1.08
N THR A 220 23.53 -4.19 0.03
CA THR A 220 23.23 -5.57 0.46
C THR A 220 22.30 -6.28 -0.52
N ILE A 221 21.27 -5.59 -0.99
CA ILE A 221 20.32 -6.14 -1.97
C ILE A 221 21.00 -6.42 -3.32
N ASP A 222 21.90 -5.54 -3.78
CA ASP A 222 22.69 -5.74 -4.99
C ASP A 222 23.58 -6.98 -4.91
N LYS A 223 24.24 -7.21 -3.77
CA LYS A 223 25.03 -8.44 -3.54
C LYS A 223 24.16 -9.68 -3.68
N LYS A 224 22.94 -9.69 -3.11
CA LYS A 224 21.99 -10.81 -3.23
C LYS A 224 21.56 -11.02 -4.69
N ARG A 225 21.28 -9.94 -5.43
CA ARG A 225 20.98 -10.01 -6.88
C ARG A 225 22.15 -10.64 -7.64
N ASP A 226 23.37 -10.17 -7.42
CA ASP A 226 24.55 -10.62 -8.15
C ASP A 226 24.88 -12.10 -7.88
N LEU A 227 24.59 -12.58 -6.67
CA LEU A 227 24.64 -14.01 -6.32
C LEU A 227 23.59 -14.81 -7.09
N LEU A 228 22.36 -14.33 -7.18
CA LEU A 228 21.30 -15.01 -7.92
C LEU A 228 21.58 -15.09 -9.43
N ILE A 229 22.17 -14.04 -10.02
CA ILE A 229 22.55 -13.99 -11.44
C ILE A 229 23.58 -15.06 -11.79
N GLN A 230 24.48 -15.40 -10.87
CA GLN A 230 25.50 -16.43 -11.05
C GLN A 230 24.93 -17.86 -11.05
N VAL A 231 23.68 -18.05 -10.61
CA VAL A 231 23.03 -19.37 -10.62
C VAL A 231 22.81 -19.82 -12.08
N PRO A 232 23.26 -21.02 -12.47
CA PRO A 232 23.09 -21.51 -13.84
C PRO A 232 21.61 -21.56 -14.27
N LEU A 233 21.30 -21.01 -15.46
CA LEU A 233 19.94 -20.98 -16.01
C LEU A 233 19.33 -22.38 -16.20
N ASN A 234 20.16 -23.41 -16.36
CA ASN A 234 19.74 -24.81 -16.47
C ASN A 234 19.49 -25.48 -15.10
N SER A 235 19.61 -24.77 -13.98
CA SER A 235 19.25 -25.26 -12.65
C SER A 235 17.77 -25.64 -12.61
N ALA A 236 17.49 -26.89 -12.22
CA ALA A 236 16.12 -27.36 -12.04
C ALA A 236 15.41 -26.62 -10.90
N ALA A 237 16.15 -26.27 -9.84
CA ALA A 237 15.65 -25.50 -8.72
C ALA A 237 15.25 -24.08 -9.14
N LEU A 238 16.11 -23.42 -9.92
CA LEU A 238 15.83 -22.07 -10.44
C LEU A 238 14.60 -22.06 -11.35
N ARG A 239 14.45 -23.06 -12.24
CA ARG A 239 13.24 -23.18 -13.08
C ARG A 239 11.98 -23.37 -12.25
N ARG A 240 12.05 -24.23 -11.23
CA ARG A 240 10.92 -24.51 -10.34
C ARG A 240 10.49 -23.26 -9.58
N ILE A 241 11.41 -22.55 -8.93
CA ILE A 241 11.06 -21.34 -8.18
C ILE A 241 10.52 -20.24 -9.10
N LYS A 242 11.11 -20.04 -10.29
CA LYS A 242 10.56 -19.09 -11.30
C LYS A 242 9.13 -19.41 -11.68
N GLN A 243 8.80 -20.68 -11.88
CA GLN A 243 7.44 -21.12 -12.21
C GLN A 243 6.47 -20.90 -11.03
N GLU A 244 6.89 -21.24 -9.81
CA GLU A 244 6.06 -21.03 -8.61
C GLU A 244 5.84 -19.53 -8.34
N SER A 245 6.88 -18.70 -8.45
CA SER A 245 6.80 -17.25 -8.32
C SER A 245 5.88 -16.61 -9.35
N TYR A 246 5.78 -17.19 -10.56
CA TYR A 246 4.85 -16.69 -11.59
C TYR A 246 3.39 -16.79 -11.13
N TYR A 247 2.96 -17.96 -10.64
CA TYR A 247 1.60 -18.14 -10.11
C TYR A 247 1.38 -17.32 -8.84
N PHE A 248 2.39 -17.25 -7.99
CA PHE A 248 2.37 -16.50 -6.74
C PHE A 248 2.16 -15.00 -6.97
N TYR A 249 2.86 -14.43 -7.96
CA TYR A 249 2.72 -13.02 -8.34
C TYR A 249 1.30 -12.70 -8.81
N ILE A 250 0.74 -13.50 -9.73
CA ILE A 250 -0.62 -13.28 -10.28
C ILE A 250 -1.68 -13.38 -9.18
N TYR A 251 -1.54 -14.35 -8.26
CA TYR A 251 -2.42 -14.47 -7.12
C TYR A 251 -2.40 -13.21 -6.24
N HIS A 252 -1.22 -12.80 -5.78
CA HIS A 252 -1.12 -11.68 -4.84
C HIS A 252 -1.51 -10.33 -5.45
N THR A 253 -1.09 -10.06 -6.69
CA THR A 253 -1.41 -8.78 -7.35
C THR A 253 -2.91 -8.61 -7.60
N ASN A 254 -3.65 -9.69 -7.87
CA ASN A 254 -5.12 -9.64 -8.00
C ASN A 254 -5.81 -9.62 -6.62
N ALA A 255 -5.29 -10.37 -5.64
CA ALA A 255 -5.88 -10.41 -4.31
C ALA A 255 -5.81 -9.05 -3.59
N ILE A 256 -4.75 -8.26 -3.82
CA ILE A 256 -4.64 -6.88 -3.29
C ILE A 256 -5.82 -6.01 -3.77
N GLU A 257 -6.29 -6.22 -5.00
CA GLU A 257 -7.43 -5.50 -5.59
C GLU A 257 -8.79 -6.11 -5.17
N GLY A 258 -8.80 -7.19 -4.39
CA GLY A 258 -10.00 -7.80 -3.83
C GLY A 258 -10.45 -9.09 -4.52
N ASN A 259 -9.67 -9.64 -5.45
CA ASN A 259 -9.97 -10.95 -6.04
C ASN A 259 -9.92 -12.06 -4.97
N THR A 260 -10.92 -12.93 -4.95
CA THR A 260 -11.13 -13.93 -3.89
C THR A 260 -10.68 -15.35 -4.28
N LEU A 261 -10.10 -15.54 -5.47
CA LEU A 261 -9.55 -16.82 -5.89
C LEU A 261 -8.34 -17.19 -5.01
N SER A 262 -8.26 -18.45 -4.59
CA SER A 262 -7.08 -18.95 -3.87
C SER A 262 -5.88 -19.13 -4.82
N LEU A 263 -4.68 -19.27 -4.26
CA LEU A 263 -3.49 -19.58 -5.05
C LEU A 263 -3.66 -20.88 -5.86
N GLY A 264 -4.25 -21.92 -5.26
CA GLY A 264 -4.51 -23.19 -5.95
C GLY A 264 -5.54 -23.06 -7.08
N GLN A 265 -6.58 -22.25 -6.89
CA GLN A 265 -7.56 -21.95 -7.94
C GLN A 265 -6.93 -21.14 -9.08
N THR A 266 -6.13 -20.12 -8.74
CA THR A 266 -5.38 -19.31 -9.70
C THR A 266 -4.46 -20.18 -10.56
N ARG A 267 -3.70 -21.09 -9.92
CA ARG A 267 -2.86 -22.06 -10.64
C ARG A 267 -3.67 -22.94 -11.58
N ALA A 268 -4.77 -23.52 -11.10
CA ALA A 268 -5.62 -24.39 -11.90
C ALA A 268 -6.14 -23.68 -13.16
N ILE A 269 -6.58 -22.42 -13.03
CA ILE A 269 -7.02 -21.59 -14.17
C ILE A 269 -5.89 -21.40 -15.19
N LEU A 270 -4.68 -21.10 -14.72
CA LEU A 270 -3.55 -20.80 -15.60
C LEU A 270 -3.00 -22.03 -16.33
N GLU A 271 -2.98 -23.19 -15.66
CA GLU A 271 -2.50 -24.46 -16.20
C GLU A 271 -3.52 -25.15 -17.10
N THR A 272 -4.77 -25.25 -16.65
CA THR A 272 -5.80 -26.08 -17.33
C THR A 272 -6.75 -25.27 -18.20
N ARG A 273 -6.80 -23.94 -18.02
CA ARG A 273 -7.82 -23.05 -18.60
C ARG A 273 -9.26 -23.43 -18.24
N MET A 274 -9.45 -24.22 -17.18
CA MET A 274 -10.77 -24.59 -16.68
C MET A 274 -11.29 -23.55 -15.69
N ALA A 275 -12.59 -23.26 -15.77
CA ALA A 275 -13.27 -22.40 -14.82
C ALA A 275 -13.50 -23.12 -13.48
N VAL A 276 -13.40 -22.35 -12.39
CA VAL A 276 -13.68 -22.79 -11.02
C VAL A 276 -15.14 -22.47 -10.70
N GLY A 277 -15.92 -23.51 -10.39
CA GLY A 277 -17.33 -23.37 -10.05
C GLY A 277 -17.56 -22.49 -8.81
N GLY A 278 -18.59 -21.64 -8.84
CA GLY A 278 -18.99 -20.79 -7.72
C GLY A 278 -18.15 -19.50 -7.54
N LYS A 279 -17.28 -19.17 -8.50
CA LYS A 279 -16.46 -17.95 -8.50
C LYS A 279 -16.86 -17.02 -9.65
N SER A 280 -16.57 -15.73 -9.52
CA SER A 280 -16.97 -14.73 -10.51
C SER A 280 -16.19 -14.92 -11.81
N ILE A 281 -16.86 -14.79 -12.96
CA ILE A 281 -16.19 -14.81 -14.28
C ILE A 281 -15.19 -13.65 -14.37
N VAL A 282 -15.50 -12.50 -13.78
CA VAL A 282 -14.59 -11.34 -13.76
C VAL A 282 -13.29 -11.72 -13.06
N GLU A 283 -13.35 -12.40 -11.92
CA GLU A 283 -12.14 -12.83 -11.18
C GLU A 283 -11.26 -13.78 -12.00
N HIS A 284 -11.86 -14.65 -12.82
CA HIS A 284 -11.11 -15.52 -13.74
C HIS A 284 -10.45 -14.70 -14.85
N ASN A 285 -11.19 -13.75 -15.42
CA ASN A 285 -10.71 -12.90 -16.50
C ASN A 285 -9.55 -12.00 -16.01
N GLU A 286 -9.55 -11.57 -14.75
CA GLU A 286 -8.42 -10.85 -14.15
C GLU A 286 -7.16 -11.72 -14.05
N VAL A 287 -7.31 -13.00 -13.71
CA VAL A 287 -6.19 -13.95 -13.68
C VAL A 287 -5.62 -14.16 -15.08
N ILE A 288 -6.49 -14.33 -16.08
CA ILE A 288 -6.07 -14.51 -17.49
C ILE A 288 -5.43 -13.23 -18.04
N GLY A 289 -6.00 -12.06 -17.77
CA GLY A 289 -5.44 -10.78 -18.20
C GLY A 289 -4.06 -10.50 -17.62
N MET A 290 -3.85 -10.82 -16.34
CA MET A 290 -2.53 -10.73 -15.72
C MET A 290 -1.52 -11.72 -16.32
N ASP A 291 -1.92 -12.94 -16.66
CA ASP A 291 -1.08 -13.94 -17.34
C ASP A 291 -0.65 -13.46 -18.73
N GLU A 292 -1.57 -12.89 -19.51
CA GLU A 292 -1.26 -12.29 -20.80
C GLU A 292 -0.31 -11.09 -20.68
N ALA A 293 -0.56 -10.21 -19.71
CA ALA A 293 0.29 -9.03 -19.48
C ALA A 293 1.71 -9.43 -19.07
N MET A 294 1.86 -10.41 -18.18
CA MET A 294 3.16 -10.97 -17.79
C MET A 294 3.89 -11.62 -18.96
N LYS A 295 3.19 -12.39 -19.81
CA LYS A 295 3.77 -12.98 -21.02
C LYS A 295 4.24 -11.92 -22.00
N TYR A 296 3.50 -10.83 -22.14
CA TYR A 296 3.89 -9.70 -22.97
C TYR A 296 5.15 -9.01 -22.45
N LEU A 297 5.24 -8.75 -21.14
CA LEU A 297 6.46 -8.26 -20.49
C LEU A 297 7.66 -9.15 -20.87
N ASN A 298 7.55 -10.45 -20.57
CA ASN A 298 8.64 -11.40 -20.71
C ASN A 298 9.08 -11.60 -22.16
N ASN A 299 8.15 -11.63 -23.11
CA ASN A 299 8.45 -11.97 -24.50
C ASN A 299 8.73 -10.76 -25.39
N THR A 300 8.28 -9.56 -24.99
CA THR A 300 8.34 -8.36 -25.87
C THR A 300 9.15 -7.22 -25.27
N LEU A 301 9.07 -7.00 -23.96
CA LEU A 301 9.67 -5.82 -23.33
C LEU A 301 11.00 -6.09 -22.64
N MET A 302 11.20 -7.32 -22.15
CA MET A 302 12.40 -7.69 -21.39
C MET A 302 13.70 -7.52 -22.18
N ASP A 303 13.76 -8.05 -23.41
CA ASP A 303 14.97 -8.01 -24.24
C ASP A 303 15.03 -6.78 -25.15
N ARG A 304 14.06 -5.86 -25.04
CA ARG A 304 13.98 -4.71 -25.92
C ARG A 304 14.96 -3.63 -25.46
N ILE A 305 15.89 -3.30 -26.34
CA ILE A 305 16.82 -2.18 -26.16
C ILE A 305 16.07 -0.86 -26.38
N GLY A 306 16.21 0.07 -25.45
CA GLY A 306 15.72 1.45 -25.59
C GLY A 306 14.71 1.85 -24.52
N ALA A 307 14.07 3.00 -24.74
CA ALA A 307 13.13 3.63 -23.82
C ALA A 307 11.87 2.79 -23.53
N ILE A 308 11.34 2.91 -22.31
CA ILE A 308 9.97 2.51 -22.00
C ILE A 308 9.06 3.63 -22.51
N ARG A 309 8.06 3.30 -23.32
CA ARG A 309 7.16 4.25 -23.96
C ARG A 309 5.77 4.20 -23.34
N ILE A 310 5.00 5.28 -23.51
CA ILE A 310 3.58 5.33 -23.13
C ILE A 310 2.82 4.16 -23.79
N GLU A 311 3.10 3.86 -25.05
CA GLU A 311 2.42 2.77 -25.76
C GLU A 311 2.60 1.42 -25.06
N ASP A 312 3.74 1.18 -24.41
CA ASP A 312 3.99 -0.06 -23.67
C ASP A 312 3.11 -0.14 -22.43
N ILE A 313 2.97 0.98 -21.71
CA ILE A 313 2.09 1.06 -20.53
C ILE A 313 0.64 0.83 -20.95
N MET A 314 0.22 1.41 -22.08
CA MET A 314 -1.12 1.20 -22.65
C MET A 314 -1.33 -0.26 -23.08
N GLU A 315 -0.30 -0.90 -23.64
CA GLU A 315 -0.32 -2.29 -24.10
C GLU A 315 -0.34 -3.31 -22.95
N ILE A 316 0.37 -2.99 -21.85
CA ILE A 316 0.28 -3.70 -20.58
C ILE A 316 -1.14 -3.58 -20.05
N HIS A 317 -1.67 -2.36 -19.91
CA HIS A 317 -3.02 -2.13 -19.39
C HIS A 317 -4.09 -2.81 -20.25
N ARG A 318 -3.92 -2.82 -21.58
CA ARG A 318 -4.82 -3.50 -22.50
C ARG A 318 -4.95 -4.99 -22.21
N ARG A 319 -3.85 -5.67 -21.85
CA ARG A 319 -3.88 -7.09 -21.46
C ARG A 319 -4.43 -7.30 -20.07
N VAL A 320 -4.04 -6.45 -19.12
CA VAL A 320 -4.52 -6.50 -17.73
C VAL A 320 -6.05 -6.46 -17.69
N LEU A 321 -6.67 -5.54 -18.45
CA LEU A 321 -8.12 -5.30 -18.38
C LEU A 321 -8.89 -5.89 -19.57
N GLY A 322 -8.22 -6.39 -20.60
CA GLY A 322 -8.85 -6.76 -21.88
C GLY A 322 -9.96 -7.80 -21.77
N HIS A 323 -9.82 -8.77 -20.86
CA HIS A 323 -10.84 -9.79 -20.60
C HIS A 323 -11.97 -9.30 -19.66
N CYS A 324 -11.75 -8.21 -18.92
CA CYS A 324 -12.69 -7.68 -17.93
C CYS A 324 -13.52 -6.52 -18.47
N SER A 325 -12.86 -5.51 -19.04
CA SER A 325 -13.48 -4.37 -19.71
C SER A 325 -12.73 -4.05 -21.02
N PRO A 326 -13.06 -4.75 -22.13
CA PRO A 326 -12.36 -4.57 -23.41
C PRO A 326 -12.52 -3.16 -24.01
N LEU A 327 -13.57 -2.42 -23.63
CA LEU A 327 -13.81 -1.06 -24.10
C LEU A 327 -12.88 -0.04 -23.43
N ASP A 328 -12.55 -0.26 -22.15
CA ASP A 328 -11.68 0.63 -21.36
C ASP A 328 -10.20 0.19 -21.42
N ALA A 329 -9.94 -1.07 -21.77
CA ALA A 329 -8.62 -1.65 -21.83
C ALA A 329 -7.69 -0.88 -22.78
N GLY A 330 -6.56 -0.39 -22.24
CA GLY A 330 -5.58 0.41 -22.99
C GLY A 330 -6.05 1.81 -23.38
N HIS A 331 -7.07 2.37 -22.72
CA HIS A 331 -7.54 3.74 -22.96
C HIS A 331 -7.55 4.57 -21.66
N TYR A 332 -7.24 5.85 -21.77
CA TYR A 332 -7.33 6.77 -20.63
C TYR A 332 -8.79 6.94 -20.17
N ARG A 333 -8.96 7.14 -18.87
CA ARG A 333 -10.26 7.46 -18.29
C ARG A 333 -10.79 8.79 -18.83
N ARG A 334 -12.11 8.85 -18.98
CA ARG A 334 -12.83 10.06 -19.43
C ARG A 334 -13.59 10.76 -18.30
N THR A 335 -13.58 10.17 -17.11
CA THR A 335 -14.32 10.62 -15.93
C THR A 335 -13.37 10.76 -14.75
N GLN A 336 -13.72 11.66 -13.83
CA GLN A 336 -12.98 11.80 -12.59
C GLN A 336 -13.29 10.63 -11.65
N VAL A 337 -12.26 10.15 -10.95
CA VAL A 337 -12.35 9.03 -9.99
C VAL A 337 -11.79 9.46 -8.64
N TYR A 338 -12.06 8.65 -7.60
CA TYR A 338 -11.62 8.92 -6.23
C TYR A 338 -10.98 7.67 -5.66
N VAL A 339 -9.74 7.78 -5.16
CA VAL A 339 -8.94 6.64 -4.73
C VAL A 339 -8.61 6.80 -3.24
N GLY A 340 -9.48 6.29 -2.39
CA GLY A 340 -9.41 6.55 -0.94
C GLY A 340 -9.54 8.06 -0.66
N ARG A 341 -8.47 8.67 -0.13
CA ARG A 341 -8.39 10.13 0.11
C ARG A 341 -7.73 10.91 -1.02
N HIS A 342 -7.19 10.22 -2.02
CA HIS A 342 -6.50 10.83 -3.15
C HIS A 342 -7.49 11.20 -4.26
N ILE A 343 -7.34 12.41 -4.79
CA ILE A 343 -8.05 12.88 -5.98
C ILE A 343 -7.02 13.00 -7.09
N PRO A 344 -6.99 12.08 -8.07
CA PRO A 344 -6.04 12.14 -9.17
C PRO A 344 -6.32 13.35 -10.10
N PRO A 345 -5.37 13.69 -11.00
CA PRO A 345 -5.52 14.77 -11.98
C PRO A 345 -6.86 14.73 -12.73
N HIS A 346 -7.35 15.85 -13.24
CA HIS A 346 -8.59 15.81 -14.02
C HIS A 346 -8.38 14.99 -15.32
N PRO A 347 -9.38 14.26 -15.87
CA PRO A 347 -9.23 13.48 -17.11
C PRO A 347 -8.58 14.23 -18.28
N ILE A 348 -8.84 15.53 -18.40
CA ILE A 348 -8.27 16.41 -19.44
C ILE A 348 -6.74 16.59 -19.28
N GLU A 349 -6.23 16.46 -18.05
CA GLU A 349 -4.81 16.60 -17.73
C GLU A 349 -4.05 15.27 -17.79
N VAL A 350 -4.75 14.14 -17.82
CA VAL A 350 -4.15 12.80 -17.72
C VAL A 350 -3.12 12.56 -18.83
N GLU A 351 -3.46 12.91 -20.07
CA GLU A 351 -2.56 12.71 -21.21
C GLU A 351 -1.26 13.51 -21.05
N ASN A 352 -1.36 14.80 -20.72
CA ASN A 352 -0.18 15.64 -20.46
C ASN A 352 0.66 15.10 -19.29
N LYS A 353 0.01 14.65 -18.21
CA LYS A 353 0.70 14.05 -17.06
C LYS A 353 1.40 12.74 -17.42
N MET A 354 0.84 11.94 -18.32
CA MET A 354 1.48 10.73 -18.84
C MET A 354 2.67 11.04 -19.76
N VAL A 355 2.62 12.15 -20.51
CA VAL A 355 3.77 12.66 -21.27
C VAL A 355 4.89 13.09 -20.34
N GLU A 356 4.61 13.94 -19.35
CA GLU A 356 5.59 14.33 -18.31
C GLU A 356 6.17 13.10 -17.59
N PHE A 357 5.33 12.10 -17.31
CA PHE A 357 5.78 10.85 -16.71
C PHE A 357 6.73 10.06 -17.62
N ASN A 358 6.42 9.95 -18.91
CA ASN A 358 7.27 9.27 -19.88
C ASN A 358 8.59 10.01 -20.12
N GLU A 359 8.59 11.33 -20.12
CA GLU A 359 9.81 12.13 -20.15
C GLU A 359 10.68 11.85 -18.92
N TRP A 360 10.09 11.82 -17.72
CA TRP A 360 10.80 11.46 -16.51
C TRP A 360 11.33 10.02 -16.55
N LEU A 361 10.54 9.03 -17.00
CA LEU A 361 10.98 7.63 -17.09
C LEU A 361 12.26 7.45 -17.92
N ASN A 362 12.48 8.34 -18.88
CA ASN A 362 13.60 8.26 -19.81
C ASN A 362 14.63 9.40 -19.59
N SER A 363 14.53 10.14 -18.49
CA SER A 363 15.46 11.22 -18.17
C SER A 363 16.77 10.67 -17.59
N GLU A 364 17.87 11.41 -17.76
CA GLU A 364 19.15 11.08 -17.13
C GLU A 364 19.03 11.01 -15.60
N GLU A 365 18.21 11.88 -15.01
CA GLU A 365 17.91 11.87 -13.58
C GLU A 365 17.35 10.52 -13.14
N ALA A 366 16.27 10.04 -13.77
CA ALA A 366 15.64 8.79 -13.40
C ALA A 366 16.55 7.58 -13.64
N LEU A 367 17.27 7.57 -14.77
CA LEU A 367 18.20 6.49 -15.11
C LEU A 367 19.45 6.45 -14.21
N SER A 368 19.78 7.56 -13.54
CA SER A 368 20.87 7.62 -12.56
C SER A 368 20.49 7.09 -11.18
N LEU A 369 19.19 6.92 -10.91
CA LEU A 369 18.71 6.38 -9.64
C LEU A 369 19.05 4.90 -9.49
N HIS A 370 19.14 4.43 -8.25
CA HIS A 370 19.22 3.00 -7.99
C HIS A 370 17.97 2.28 -8.56
N PRO A 371 18.07 1.09 -9.20
CA PRO A 371 16.94 0.45 -9.86
C PRO A 371 15.69 0.28 -8.99
N ILE A 372 15.88 0.00 -7.69
CA ILE A 372 14.78 -0.11 -6.72
C ILE A 372 14.09 1.25 -6.50
N GLN A 373 14.85 2.33 -6.39
CA GLN A 373 14.30 3.68 -6.29
C GLN A 373 13.55 4.05 -7.56
N TYR A 374 14.17 3.82 -8.72
CA TYR A 374 13.57 4.09 -10.02
C TYR A 374 12.23 3.36 -10.19
N ALA A 375 12.20 2.05 -9.92
CA ALA A 375 10.99 1.24 -10.01
C ALA A 375 9.89 1.69 -9.03
N ALA A 376 10.25 2.00 -7.79
CA ALA A 376 9.30 2.46 -6.78
C ALA A 376 8.71 3.83 -7.12
N ILE A 377 9.53 4.78 -7.60
CA ILE A 377 9.04 6.10 -7.98
C ILE A 377 8.19 6.02 -9.26
N ALA A 378 8.58 5.18 -10.23
CA ALA A 378 7.77 4.92 -11.44
C ALA A 378 6.40 4.34 -11.08
N HIS A 379 6.37 3.35 -10.20
CA HIS A 379 5.13 2.80 -9.65
C HIS A 379 4.27 3.90 -9.00
N TYR A 380 4.85 4.66 -8.07
CA TYR A 380 4.15 5.71 -7.34
C TYR A 380 3.55 6.76 -8.30
N LYS A 381 4.35 7.29 -9.24
CA LYS A 381 3.91 8.29 -10.22
C LYS A 381 2.74 7.80 -11.05
N LEU A 382 2.77 6.57 -11.54
CA LEU A 382 1.67 6.01 -12.32
C LEU A 382 0.38 5.84 -11.49
N VAL A 383 0.49 5.36 -10.25
CA VAL A 383 -0.66 5.24 -9.33
C VAL A 383 -1.23 6.62 -8.98
N PHE A 384 -0.37 7.62 -8.81
CA PHE A 384 -0.76 9.00 -8.49
C PHE A 384 -1.52 9.67 -9.64
N ILE A 385 -1.03 9.53 -10.89
CA ILE A 385 -1.71 10.04 -12.09
C ILE A 385 -3.05 9.31 -12.30
N HIS A 386 -3.07 8.01 -12.00
CA HIS A 386 -4.25 7.15 -12.10
C HIS A 386 -4.93 7.25 -13.48
N PRO A 387 -4.21 6.94 -14.58
CA PRO A 387 -4.67 7.27 -15.93
C PRO A 387 -5.86 6.44 -16.44
N PHE A 388 -6.14 5.30 -15.83
CA PHE A 388 -7.17 4.35 -16.28
C PHE A 388 -8.40 4.34 -15.36
N VAL A 389 -9.52 3.81 -15.86
CA VAL A 389 -10.76 3.67 -15.05
C VAL A 389 -10.59 2.61 -13.95
N ASP A 390 -9.88 1.53 -14.26
CA ASP A 390 -9.49 0.44 -13.36
C ASP A 390 -8.14 -0.12 -13.83
N GLY A 391 -7.51 -1.02 -13.08
CA GLY A 391 -6.27 -1.70 -13.49
C GLY A 391 -4.99 -0.90 -13.20
N ASN A 392 -5.09 0.29 -12.60
CA ASN A 392 -3.95 1.16 -12.30
C ASN A 392 -2.92 0.49 -11.38
N GLY A 393 -3.36 -0.11 -10.26
CA GLY A 393 -2.46 -0.79 -9.33
C GLY A 393 -1.74 -1.99 -9.96
N ARG A 394 -2.47 -2.84 -10.69
CA ARG A 394 -1.93 -3.99 -11.42
C ARG A 394 -0.90 -3.56 -12.48
N THR A 395 -1.22 -2.52 -13.25
CA THR A 395 -0.33 -1.98 -14.29
C THR A 395 0.92 -1.35 -13.67
N ALA A 396 0.79 -0.62 -12.56
CA ALA A 396 1.93 -0.03 -11.86
C ALA A 396 2.88 -1.07 -11.26
N ARG A 397 2.34 -2.16 -10.68
CA ARG A 397 3.16 -3.29 -10.20
C ARG A 397 3.86 -4.03 -11.34
N LEU A 398 3.23 -4.16 -12.51
CA LEU A 398 3.88 -4.69 -13.70
C LEU A 398 4.99 -3.76 -14.23
N LEU A 399 4.75 -2.44 -14.29
CA LEU A 399 5.78 -1.48 -14.70
C LEU A 399 6.97 -1.49 -13.75
N MET A 400 6.71 -1.54 -12.43
CA MET A 400 7.74 -1.72 -11.40
C MET A 400 8.60 -2.96 -11.69
N ASN A 401 7.96 -4.10 -11.96
CA ASN A 401 8.65 -5.35 -12.25
C ASN A 401 9.38 -5.34 -13.60
N LEU A 402 8.86 -4.67 -14.63
CA LEU A 402 9.59 -4.49 -15.88
C LEU A 402 10.94 -3.80 -15.63
N ILE A 403 10.92 -2.69 -14.89
CA ILE A 403 12.13 -1.92 -14.55
C ILE A 403 13.12 -2.78 -13.74
N LEU A 404 12.63 -3.45 -12.69
CA LEU A 404 13.47 -4.30 -11.84
C LEU A 404 14.08 -5.46 -12.64
N MET A 405 13.28 -6.11 -13.48
CA MET A 405 13.73 -7.26 -14.28
C MET A 405 14.74 -6.84 -15.35
N GLN A 406 14.57 -5.68 -16.00
CA GLN A 406 15.58 -5.13 -16.90
C GLN A 406 16.91 -4.81 -16.18
N ALA A 407 16.86 -4.52 -14.87
CA ALA A 407 18.03 -4.34 -14.02
C ALA A 407 18.56 -5.66 -13.39
N GLY A 408 18.07 -6.82 -13.82
CA GLY A 408 18.54 -8.14 -13.38
C GLY A 408 17.94 -8.65 -12.07
N PHE A 409 16.93 -7.98 -11.51
CA PHE A 409 16.20 -8.48 -10.36
C PHE A 409 15.11 -9.50 -10.77
N PRO A 410 14.75 -10.47 -9.90
CA PRO A 410 13.57 -11.29 -10.11
C PRO A 410 12.27 -10.46 -10.01
N PRO A 411 11.14 -10.94 -10.56
CA PRO A 411 9.86 -10.27 -10.40
C PRO A 411 9.47 -10.22 -8.91
N VAL A 412 9.33 -9.01 -8.39
CA VAL A 412 9.02 -8.74 -6.99
C VAL A 412 7.52 -8.87 -6.75
N THR A 413 7.15 -9.57 -5.69
CA THR A 413 5.76 -9.77 -5.28
C THR A 413 5.49 -9.03 -3.98
N ILE A 414 4.57 -8.05 -4.03
CA ILE A 414 3.94 -7.47 -2.84
C ILE A 414 2.87 -8.45 -2.39
N LYS A 415 2.96 -8.97 -1.16
CA LYS A 415 2.04 -9.99 -0.68
C LYS A 415 0.73 -9.37 -0.19
N LEU A 416 -0.33 -10.17 -0.15
CA LEU A 416 -1.67 -9.70 0.23
C LEU A 416 -1.70 -9.24 1.69
N GLU A 417 -0.95 -9.94 2.53
CA GLU A 417 -0.79 -9.69 3.95
C GLU A 417 -0.17 -8.31 4.21
N GLU A 418 0.57 -7.78 3.23
CA GLU A 418 1.26 -6.49 3.28
C GLU A 418 0.41 -5.35 2.70
N ARG A 419 -0.84 -5.63 2.31
CA ARG A 419 -1.73 -4.64 1.70
C ARG A 419 -1.84 -3.36 2.53
N HIS A 420 -1.90 -3.47 3.86
CA HIS A 420 -1.96 -2.30 4.74
C HIS A 420 -0.67 -1.46 4.65
N GLU A 421 0.50 -2.09 4.82
CA GLU A 421 1.81 -1.43 4.74
C GLU A 421 2.02 -0.77 3.37
N TYR A 422 1.60 -1.44 2.30
CA TYR A 422 1.64 -0.93 0.93
C TYR A 422 0.83 0.37 0.76
N TYR A 423 -0.44 0.39 1.20
CA TYR A 423 -1.27 1.61 1.09
C TYR A 423 -0.81 2.72 2.05
N GLU A 424 -0.33 2.37 3.25
CA GLU A 424 0.22 3.34 4.19
C GLU A 424 1.43 4.07 3.60
N ALA A 425 2.34 3.31 2.97
CA ALA A 425 3.50 3.89 2.31
C ALA A 425 3.12 4.79 1.11
N LEU A 426 2.07 4.43 0.35
CA LEU A 426 1.53 5.31 -0.70
C LEU A 426 0.88 6.58 -0.14
N VAL A 427 0.23 6.51 1.03
CA VAL A 427 -0.32 7.69 1.71
C VAL A 427 0.82 8.61 2.14
N LYS A 428 1.88 8.09 2.77
CA LYS A 428 3.09 8.87 3.12
C LYS A 428 3.72 9.53 1.89
N ALA A 429 3.74 8.82 0.76
CA ALA A 429 4.21 9.37 -0.52
C ALA A 429 3.35 10.55 -1.01
N ASN A 430 2.02 10.45 -0.89
CA ASN A 430 1.10 11.57 -1.21
C ASN A 430 1.26 12.78 -0.28
N GLU A 431 1.72 12.56 0.95
CA GLU A 431 2.03 13.63 1.91
C GLU A 431 3.38 14.33 1.62
N GLY A 432 4.12 13.85 0.61
CA GLY A 432 5.34 14.47 0.09
C GLY A 432 6.63 13.69 0.36
N ASP A 433 6.57 12.54 1.01
CA ASP A 433 7.74 11.70 1.28
C ASP A 433 7.61 10.31 0.66
N VAL A 434 8.29 10.10 -0.47
CA VAL A 434 8.27 8.83 -1.22
C VAL A 434 9.19 7.76 -0.63
N ARG A 435 10.10 8.10 0.29
CA ARG A 435 11.13 7.16 0.79
C ARG A 435 10.54 5.96 1.53
N PRO A 436 9.50 6.08 2.38
CA PRO A 436 8.84 4.91 2.96
C PRO A 436 8.35 3.91 1.91
N PHE A 437 7.86 4.40 0.77
CA PHE A 437 7.45 3.52 -0.33
C PHE A 437 8.63 2.86 -1.04
N VAL A 438 9.73 3.59 -1.25
CA VAL A 438 10.98 3.01 -1.77
C VAL A 438 11.49 1.90 -0.85
N GLN A 439 11.49 2.13 0.47
CA GLN A 439 11.94 1.15 1.46
C GLN A 439 11.03 -0.07 1.49
N PHE A 440 9.73 0.12 1.38
CA PHE A 440 8.77 -0.97 1.26
C PHE A 440 9.06 -1.86 0.04
N VAL A 441 9.31 -1.25 -1.13
CA VAL A 441 9.68 -1.99 -2.34
C VAL A 441 11.04 -2.68 -2.17
N ALA A 442 12.01 -2.05 -1.51
CA ALA A 442 13.31 -2.65 -1.20
C ALA A 442 13.18 -3.89 -0.31
N LYS A 443 12.37 -3.82 0.75
CA LYS A 443 12.03 -4.95 1.63
C LYS A 443 11.36 -6.10 0.86
N CYS A 444 10.43 -5.78 -0.03
CA CYS A 444 9.81 -6.77 -0.91
C CYS A 444 10.84 -7.42 -1.84
N THR A 445 11.76 -6.62 -2.40
CA THR A 445 12.83 -7.07 -3.30
C THR A 445 13.80 -8.01 -2.59
N GLU A 446 14.26 -7.61 -1.40
CA GLU A 446 15.15 -8.41 -0.56
C GLU A 446 14.52 -9.77 -0.24
N ARG A 447 13.26 -9.77 0.24
CA ARG A 447 12.55 -11.02 0.52
C ARG A 447 12.47 -11.91 -0.71
N THR A 448 12.12 -11.36 -1.87
CA THR A 448 12.04 -12.14 -3.10
C THR A 448 13.41 -12.74 -3.45
N LEU A 449 14.50 -12.00 -3.30
CA LEU A 449 15.84 -12.54 -3.51
C LEU A 449 16.17 -13.66 -2.51
N ASP A 450 15.83 -13.49 -1.24
CA ASP A 450 16.05 -14.51 -0.20
C ASP A 450 15.26 -15.80 -0.50
N GLU A 451 14.00 -15.69 -0.93
CA GLU A 451 13.18 -16.84 -1.36
C GLU A 451 13.82 -17.59 -2.55
N TYR A 452 14.39 -16.85 -3.52
CA TYR A 452 15.07 -17.45 -4.67
C TYR A 452 16.38 -18.11 -4.29
N LEU A 453 17.23 -17.44 -3.51
CA LEU A 453 18.52 -17.95 -3.08
C LEU A 453 18.34 -19.21 -2.21
N TYR A 454 17.42 -19.16 -1.24
CA TYR A 454 17.08 -20.30 -0.40
C TYR A 454 16.64 -21.53 -1.22
N ALA A 455 15.74 -21.33 -2.20
CA ALA A 455 15.24 -22.41 -3.06
C ALA A 455 16.33 -23.03 -3.94
N VAL A 456 17.35 -22.27 -4.33
CA VAL A 456 18.49 -22.78 -5.12
C VAL A 456 19.49 -23.50 -4.23
N GLU A 457 19.74 -23.03 -3.00
CA GLU A 457 20.65 -23.68 -2.04
C GLU A 457 20.16 -25.05 -1.58
N GLU A 458 18.85 -25.24 -1.38
CA GLU A 458 18.27 -26.54 -0.96
C GLU A 458 18.38 -27.66 -2.02
N ASN A 459 18.76 -27.33 -3.26
CA ASN A 459 19.03 -28.29 -4.33
C ASN A 459 20.50 -28.19 -4.79
N PRO A 460 21.48 -28.55 -3.95
CA PRO A 460 22.89 -28.33 -4.25
C PRO A 460 23.35 -29.37 -5.28
N THR A 461 23.21 -29.04 -6.55
CA THR A 461 24.10 -29.60 -7.57
C THR A 461 25.40 -28.80 -7.56
N LYS A 462 26.26 -29.13 -6.58
CA LYS A 462 27.68 -28.74 -6.40
C LYS A 462 28.01 -27.30 -5.94
N ASP A 463 28.78 -27.24 -4.84
CA ASP A 463 29.65 -26.17 -4.32
C ASP A 463 29.23 -24.71 -4.59
N TRP A 464 28.30 -24.20 -3.79
CA TRP A 464 27.98 -22.77 -3.69
C TRP A 464 28.51 -22.19 -2.37
N PRO A 465 29.06 -20.96 -2.33
CA PRO A 465 29.44 -20.32 -1.06
C PRO A 465 28.22 -20.17 -0.16
N HIS A 466 28.28 -20.79 1.02
CA HIS A 466 27.19 -20.78 2.01
C HIS A 466 26.81 -19.34 2.37
N LEU A 467 25.50 -19.04 2.36
CA LEU A 467 24.91 -17.76 2.80
C LEU A 467 25.43 -17.27 4.16
N SER A 468 25.85 -18.18 5.04
CA SER A 468 26.45 -17.89 6.36
C SER A 468 27.79 -17.15 6.31
N SER A 469 28.44 -17.08 5.14
CA SER A 469 29.69 -16.34 4.93
C SER A 469 29.48 -14.86 4.58
N LEU A 470 28.24 -14.43 4.33
CA LEU A 470 27.88 -13.04 4.04
C LEU A 470 27.40 -12.28 5.28
N ASP A 471 27.25 -12.99 6.40
CA ASP A 471 26.91 -12.40 7.68
C ASP A 471 28.18 -11.89 8.36
N ASP A 472 28.62 -10.68 7.98
CA ASP A 472 29.62 -9.91 8.72
C ASP A 472 29.01 -9.40 10.04
N GLY A 473 28.52 -10.31 10.88
CA GLY A 473 28.38 -10.16 12.34
C GLY A 473 27.70 -8.90 12.86
N LYS A 474 26.74 -8.30 12.14
CA LYS A 474 25.92 -7.17 12.62
C LYS A 474 24.47 -7.24 12.15
N VAL A 475 23.82 -8.38 12.36
CA VAL A 475 22.36 -8.42 12.48
C VAL A 475 22.01 -7.87 13.87
N ILE A 476 21.65 -6.58 13.93
CA ILE A 476 20.90 -6.08 15.08
C ILE A 476 19.48 -6.63 14.90
N ILE A 477 19.22 -7.75 15.58
CA ILE A 477 17.86 -8.20 15.87
C ILE A 477 17.28 -7.13 16.81
N ILE A 478 16.45 -6.24 16.29
CA ILE A 478 15.60 -5.39 17.11
C ILE A 478 14.38 -6.25 17.47
N ASN A 479 14.33 -6.68 18.74
CA ASN A 479 13.14 -7.26 19.37
C ASN A 479 12.02 -6.24 19.52
#